data_AF-A0A7C1CSB7-F1
#
_entry.id   AF-A0A7C1CSB7-F1
#
_cell.length_a   1.000
_cell.length_b   1.000
_cell.length_c   1.000
_cell.angle_alpha   90.00
_cell.angle_beta   90.00
_cell.angle_gamma   90.00
#
_symmetry.space_group_name_H-M   'P 1'
#
loop_
_entity.id
_entity.type
_entity.pdbx_description
1 polymer ?
#
loop_
_entity_poly.entity_id
_entity_poly.type
_entity_poly.pdbx_seq_one_letter_code
_entity_poly.pdbx_strand_id
1 'polypeptide(L)'
;MTEKNILLYLLLGIVSLSFLKCTQQNARKGKLYIIGRGKRPDAMVKQIVNLANLKEKKYLVVLPMASEEPDSAAYYATKQFTDRGINNTLSIIFQKGDSIKQ
;
A
#
# COMPACT_ATOMS: atom_id res chain seq x y z
N MET A 1 2.16 33.23 50.67
CA MET A 1 2.47 32.56 49.39
C MET A 1 1.16 32.50 48.62
N THR A 2 1.03 33.37 47.64
CA THR A 2 -0.25 33.99 47.24
C THR A 2 -0.98 33.15 46.19
N GLU A 3 -2.32 33.12 46.21
CA GLU A 3 -3.19 32.34 45.30
C GLU A 3 -2.82 32.46 43.81
N LYS A 4 -2.28 33.61 43.40
CA LYS A 4 -1.81 33.87 42.03
C LYS A 4 -0.68 32.92 41.59
N ASN A 5 0.18 32.49 42.51
CA ASN A 5 1.28 31.58 42.21
C ASN A 5 0.76 30.14 42.01
N ILE A 6 -0.29 29.75 42.74
CA ILE A 6 -0.96 28.45 42.56
C ILE A 6 -1.63 28.39 41.19
N LEU A 7 -2.32 29.46 40.77
CA LEU A 7 -2.93 29.55 39.44
C LEU A 7 -1.88 29.48 38.32
N LEU A 8 -0.71 30.10 38.53
CA LEU A 8 0.39 30.11 37.57
C LEU A 8 0.99 28.71 37.37
N TYR A 9 1.16 27.93 38.45
CA TYR A 9 1.63 26.54 38.35
C TYR A 9 0.62 25.62 37.67
N LEU A 10 -0.68 25.84 37.91
CA LEU A 10 -1.76 25.07 37.27
C LEU A 10 -1.79 25.33 35.76
N LEU A 11 -1.56 26.58 35.33
CA LEU A 11 -1.48 26.96 33.93
C LEU A 11 -0.23 26.39 33.23
N LEU A 12 0.93 26.37 33.91
CA LEU A 12 2.15 25.73 33.41
C LEU A 12 2.02 24.21 33.25
N GLY A 13 1.27 23.56 34.16
CA GLY A 13 1.00 22.11 34.09
C GLY A 13 0.19 21.70 32.85
N ILE A 14 -0.81 22.51 32.46
CA ILE A 14 -1.68 22.25 31.30
C ILE A 14 -0.90 22.38 29.97
N VAL A 15 0.03 23.33 29.90
CA VAL A 15 0.89 23.54 28.72
C VAL A 15 1.85 22.36 28.53
N SER A 16 2.42 21.83 29.61
CA SER A 16 3.32 20.66 29.59
C SER A 16 2.60 19.39 29.11
N LEU A 17 1.35 19.19 29.51
CA LEU A 17 0.55 18.01 29.12
C LEU A 17 0.23 17.96 27.62
N SER A 18 0.27 19.09 26.93
CA SER A 18 -0.02 19.20 25.49
C SER A 18 1.13 18.75 24.58
N PHE A 19 2.35 18.62 25.11
CA PHE A 19 3.55 18.28 24.33
C PHE A 19 3.82 16.77 24.17
N LEU A 20 3.09 15.88 24.86
CA LEU A 20 3.32 14.42 24.83
C LEU A 20 2.52 13.65 23.77
N LYS A 21 2.12 14.27 22.65
CA LYS A 21 1.58 13.51 21.51
C LYS A 21 2.70 13.01 20.59
N CYS A 22 3.39 11.95 21.02
CA CYS A 22 4.16 11.11 20.09
C CYS A 22 3.16 10.32 19.24
N THR A 23 2.82 10.85 18.07
CA THR A 23 2.15 10.05 17.05
C THR A 23 3.16 9.03 16.56
N GLN A 24 3.04 7.81 17.07
CA GLN A 24 3.72 6.66 16.52
C GLN A 24 3.15 6.47 15.11
N GLN A 25 3.88 6.96 14.12
CA GLN A 25 3.53 6.85 12.71
C GLN A 25 3.52 5.35 12.38
N ASN A 26 2.37 4.71 12.56
CA ASN A 26 2.10 3.37 12.07
C ASN A 26 2.18 3.47 10.55
N ALA A 27 3.38 3.32 10.00
CA ALA A 27 3.59 3.17 8.57
C ALA A 27 2.65 2.06 8.14
N ARG A 28 1.64 2.42 7.36
CA ARG A 28 0.53 1.53 6.99
C ARG A 28 1.13 0.27 6.37
N LYS A 29 1.21 -0.81 7.16
CA LYS A 29 1.84 -2.05 6.73
C LYS A 29 1.01 -2.61 5.57
N GLY A 30 1.66 -2.82 4.42
CA GLY A 30 1.04 -3.51 3.29
C GLY A 30 0.61 -4.93 3.68
N LYS A 31 -0.19 -5.57 2.82
CA LYS A 31 -0.58 -6.96 2.99
C LYS A 31 0.21 -7.83 2.01
N LEU A 32 0.74 -8.96 2.49
CA LEU A 32 1.36 -9.98 1.65
C LEU A 32 0.34 -11.10 1.40
N TYR A 33 0.15 -11.43 0.12
CA TYR A 33 -0.74 -12.52 -0.31
C TYR A 33 0.06 -13.48 -1.20
N ILE A 34 0.35 -14.67 -0.70
CA ILE A 34 1.20 -15.66 -1.38
C ILE A 34 0.30 -16.64 -2.13
N ILE A 35 0.54 -16.78 -3.43
CA ILE A 35 -0.12 -17.75 -4.29
C ILE A 35 0.91 -18.83 -4.61
N GLY A 36 0.54 -20.09 -4.38
CA GLY A 36 1.36 -21.23 -4.82
C GLY A 36 1.28 -21.45 -6.33
N ARG A 37 1.49 -22.70 -6.76
CA ARG A 37 1.34 -23.08 -8.17
C ARG A 37 -0.14 -23.20 -8.58
N GLY A 38 -0.40 -23.07 -9.88
CA GLY A 38 -1.71 -23.38 -10.48
C GLY A 38 -2.44 -22.15 -11.02
N LYS A 39 -3.72 -22.35 -11.36
CA LYS A 39 -4.57 -21.29 -11.91
C LYS A 39 -4.95 -20.29 -10.83
N ARG A 40 -5.18 -19.03 -11.22
CA ARG A 40 -5.72 -17.97 -10.36
C ARG A 40 -7.24 -17.90 -10.54
N PRO A 41 -8.06 -18.55 -9.69
CA PRO A 41 -9.52 -18.51 -9.82
C PRO A 41 -10.06 -17.10 -9.51
N ASP A 42 -11.28 -16.81 -9.97
CA ASP A 42 -11.95 -15.52 -9.79
C ASP A 42 -12.02 -15.07 -8.32
N ALA A 43 -12.34 -15.99 -7.39
CA ALA A 43 -12.41 -15.71 -5.97
C ALA A 43 -11.09 -15.16 -5.41
N MET A 44 -9.95 -15.65 -5.91
CA MET A 44 -8.62 -15.20 -5.52
C MET A 44 -8.33 -13.79 -6.01
N VAL A 45 -8.68 -13.48 -7.27
CA VAL A 45 -8.52 -12.13 -7.83
C VAL A 45 -9.38 -11.12 -7.05
N LYS A 46 -10.64 -11.47 -6.74
CA LYS A 46 -11.52 -10.67 -5.89
C LYS A 46 -10.91 -10.43 -4.50
N GLN A 47 -10.32 -11.45 -3.89
CA GLN A 47 -9.64 -11.30 -2.62
C GLN A 47 -8.46 -10.33 -2.69
N ILE A 48 -7.64 -10.39 -3.74
CA ILE A 48 -6.53 -9.45 -3.95
C ILE A 48 -7.05 -8.00 -4.08
N VAL A 49 -8.08 -7.79 -4.90
CA VAL A 49 -8.72 -6.47 -5.09
C VAL A 49 -9.21 -5.91 -3.75
N ASN A 50 -9.83 -6.74 -2.92
CA ASN A 50 -10.32 -6.34 -1.60
C ASN A 50 -9.19 -6.05 -0.61
N LEU A 51 -8.15 -6.90 -0.56
CA LEU A 51 -7.02 -6.74 0.35
C LEU A 51 -6.22 -5.47 0.07
N ALA A 52 -6.00 -5.18 -1.20
CA ALA A 52 -5.28 -4.00 -1.67
C ALA A 52 -6.17 -2.75 -1.77
N ASN A 53 -7.50 -2.89 -1.58
CA ASN A 53 -8.50 -1.83 -1.73
C ASN A 53 -8.32 -1.09 -3.07
N LEU A 54 -8.22 -1.84 -4.17
CA LEU A 54 -7.91 -1.34 -5.53
C LEU A 54 -9.05 -0.51 -6.18
N LYS A 55 -9.87 0.18 -5.38
CA LYS A 55 -10.91 1.10 -5.86
C LYS A 55 -10.27 2.33 -6.54
N GLU A 56 -11.10 3.23 -7.05
CA GLU A 56 -10.70 4.44 -7.78
C GLU A 56 -9.48 5.14 -7.17
N LYS A 57 -8.56 5.59 -8.04
CA LYS A 57 -7.27 6.25 -7.71
C LYS A 57 -6.16 5.33 -7.17
N LYS A 58 -6.35 4.01 -7.15
CA LYS A 58 -5.25 3.04 -6.92
C LYS A 58 -4.70 2.51 -8.24
N TYR A 59 -3.49 1.97 -8.18
CA TYR A 59 -2.81 1.37 -9.33
C TYR A 59 -2.45 -0.08 -9.02
N LEU A 60 -2.38 -0.89 -10.06
CA LEU A 60 -1.88 -2.27 -10.04
C LEU A 60 -0.58 -2.32 -10.84
N VAL A 61 0.49 -2.87 -10.25
CA VAL A 61 1.73 -3.16 -10.98
C VAL A 61 1.88 -4.66 -11.18
N VAL A 62 2.17 -5.08 -12.41
CA VAL A 62 2.45 -6.47 -12.77
C VAL A 62 3.91 -6.61 -13.19
N LEU A 63 4.61 -7.57 -12.58
CA LEU A 63 6.02 -7.89 -12.84
C LEU A 63 6.12 -9.34 -13.34
N PRO A 64 6.06 -9.58 -14.67
CA PRO A 64 5.93 -10.92 -15.25
C PRO A 64 7.27 -11.65 -15.54
N MET A 65 8.39 -11.19 -14.98
CA MET A 65 9.75 -11.64 -15.36
C MET A 65 10.10 -13.07 -14.93
N ALA A 66 9.27 -13.71 -14.10
CA ALA A 66 9.43 -15.11 -13.76
C ALA A 66 8.92 -16.07 -14.85
N SER A 67 8.22 -15.55 -15.87
CA SER A 67 7.74 -16.33 -17.00
C SER A 67 8.76 -16.39 -18.13
N GLU A 68 8.76 -17.49 -18.87
CA GLU A 68 9.47 -17.61 -20.16
C GLU A 68 8.88 -16.69 -21.24
N GLU A 69 7.60 -16.32 -21.09
CA GLU A 69 6.90 -15.38 -21.98
C GLU A 69 6.35 -14.18 -21.17
N PRO A 70 7.20 -13.19 -20.81
CA PRO A 70 6.81 -12.06 -19.96
C PRO A 70 5.65 -11.23 -20.53
N ASP A 71 5.59 -11.02 -21.85
CA ASP A 71 4.54 -10.23 -22.50
C ASP A 71 3.16 -10.90 -22.36
N SER A 72 3.08 -12.19 -22.71
CA SER A 72 1.89 -13.02 -22.53
C SER A 72 1.44 -13.02 -21.06
N ALA A 73 2.39 -13.25 -20.14
CA ALA A 73 2.12 -13.28 -18.71
C ALA A 73 1.59 -11.93 -18.19
N ALA A 74 2.16 -10.80 -18.63
CA ALA A 74 1.65 -9.46 -18.32
C ALA A 74 0.23 -9.28 -18.83
N TYR A 75 -0.04 -9.62 -20.10
CA TYR A 75 -1.36 -9.46 -20.71
C TYR A 75 -2.44 -10.19 -19.91
N TYR A 76 -2.26 -11.51 -19.68
CA TYR A 76 -3.28 -12.31 -18.99
C TYR A 76 -3.40 -11.98 -17.51
N ALA A 77 -2.31 -11.61 -16.84
CA ALA A 77 -2.38 -11.16 -15.45
C ALA A 77 -3.18 -9.86 -15.34
N THR A 78 -2.88 -8.87 -16.17
CA THR A 78 -3.58 -7.57 -16.18
C THR A 78 -5.05 -7.72 -16.58
N LYS A 79 -5.34 -8.56 -17.59
CA LYS A 79 -6.70 -8.81 -18.07
C LYS A 79 -7.66 -9.24 -16.96
N GLN A 80 -7.19 -10.08 -16.02
CA GLN A 80 -8.01 -10.50 -14.87
C GLN A 80 -8.46 -9.34 -13.98
N PHE A 81 -7.72 -8.24 -13.94
CA PHE A 81 -8.10 -7.06 -13.14
C PHE A 81 -8.89 -6.05 -13.97
N THR A 82 -8.54 -5.84 -15.24
CA THR A 82 -9.26 -4.92 -16.13
C THR A 82 -10.68 -5.42 -16.43
N ASP A 83 -10.88 -6.73 -16.60
CA ASP A 83 -12.21 -7.33 -16.77
C ASP A 83 -13.12 -7.12 -15.54
N ARG A 84 -12.55 -6.64 -14.41
CA ARG A 84 -13.26 -6.29 -13.16
C ARG A 84 -13.28 -4.78 -12.89
N GLY A 85 -12.97 -3.96 -13.89
CA GLY A 85 -13.01 -2.49 -13.82
C GLY A 85 -11.77 -1.84 -13.21
N ILE A 86 -10.70 -2.60 -12.92
CA ILE A 86 -9.44 -2.03 -12.44
C ILE A 86 -8.58 -1.67 -13.65
N ASN A 87 -8.74 -0.45 -14.15
CA ASN A 87 -8.11 -0.02 -15.41
C ASN A 87 -6.76 0.69 -15.23
N ASN A 88 -6.45 1.15 -14.01
CA ASN A 88 -5.18 1.81 -13.71
C ASN A 88 -4.10 0.75 -13.43
N THR A 89 -3.62 0.11 -14.49
CA THR A 89 -2.68 -1.01 -14.43
C THR A 89 -1.40 -0.68 -15.20
N LEU A 90 -0.25 -1.07 -14.66
CA LEU A 90 1.06 -0.93 -15.27
C LEU A 90 1.78 -2.28 -15.26
N SER A 91 2.19 -2.77 -16.42
CA SER A 91 3.08 -3.92 -16.52
C SER A 91 4.50 -3.42 -16.78
N ILE A 92 5.47 -3.87 -15.99
CA ILE A 92 6.88 -3.52 -16.18
C ILE A 92 7.67 -4.79 -16.39
N ILE A 93 8.38 -4.86 -17.51
CA ILE A 93 9.24 -5.98 -17.88
C ILE A 93 10.68 -5.47 -17.81
N PHE A 94 11.42 -5.93 -16.79
CA PHE A 94 12.83 -5.59 -16.64
C PHE A 94 13.70 -6.64 -17.33
N GLN A 95 14.70 -6.17 -18.06
CA GLN A 95 15.78 -6.96 -18.60
C GLN A 95 17.05 -6.80 -17.78
N LYS A 96 17.95 -7.76 -17.91
CA LYS A 96 19.26 -7.71 -17.26
C LYS A 96 20.03 -6.49 -17.79
N GLY A 97 20.39 -5.57 -16.90
CA GLY A 97 21.12 -4.34 -17.25
C GLY A 97 20.24 -3.09 -17.28
N ASP A 98 18.92 -3.23 -17.14
CA ASP A 98 18.05 -2.08 -16.99
C ASP A 98 18.40 -1.28 -15.74
N SER A 99 18.48 0.04 -15.92
CA SER A 99 18.71 0.99 -14.83
C SER A 99 17.43 1.79 -14.62
N ILE A 100 16.89 1.77 -13.40
CA ILE A 100 15.78 2.66 -13.05
C ILE A 100 16.34 4.07 -12.92
N LYS A 101 16.07 4.91 -13.91
CA LYS A 101 16.31 6.35 -13.80
C LYS A 101 15.24 6.91 -12.87
N GLN A 102 15.67 7.31 -11.67
CA GLN A 102 14.84 7.96 -10.66
C GLN A 102 14.72 9.46 -10.97
#